data_AF-A0A7S2P3J8-F1
#
_entry.id   AF-A0A7S2P3J8-F1
#
_cell.length_a   1.000
_cell.length_b   1.000
_cell.length_c   1.000
_cell.angle_alpha   90.00
_cell.angle_beta   90.00
_cell.angle_gamma   90.00
#
_symmetry.space_group_name_H-M   'P 1'
#
loop_
_entity.id
_entity.type
_entity.pdbx_description
1 polymer ?
#
loop_
_entity_poly.entity_id
_entity_poly.type
_entity_poly.pdbx_seq_one_letter_code
_entity_poly.pdbx_strand_id
1 'polypeptide(L)'
;MPVRQEVVQNLTGEWRTGLCEAPCEAPLSFLYGLCCPCCMASQQRLKILDVIGEPYVCCGGMFPCGPLGEPQDRSCIWAEACCCTGLAISGNRFLIQTRLDRQNTACDDCLLWATCLAPYVVCLCECAGVDVPNEIENCVDCMQITVASCMLAQQQVEIDYVEKHGFMGASPAVIAMLPPMQQQMIGQAKPMGAGVGAGGGAGG
;
A
#
# COMPACT_ATOMS: atom_id res chain seq x y z
N MET A 1 -8.85 0.99 -3.31
CA MET A 1 -9.59 2.10 -3.98
C MET A 1 -8.63 2.84 -4.89
N PRO A 2 -9.09 3.31 -6.06
CA PRO A 2 -8.22 4.04 -6.97
C PRO A 2 -7.79 5.36 -6.32
N VAL A 3 -6.49 5.61 -6.34
CA VAL A 3 -5.91 6.93 -6.07
C VAL A 3 -6.59 7.94 -6.99
N ARG A 4 -6.87 9.17 -6.53
CA ARG A 4 -7.50 10.21 -7.37
C ARG A 4 -6.72 10.37 -8.67
N GLN A 5 -7.41 10.43 -9.81
CA GLN A 5 -6.79 10.47 -11.14
C GLN A 5 -5.75 11.59 -11.27
N GLU A 6 -6.02 12.73 -10.65
CA GLU A 6 -5.12 13.90 -10.59
C GLU A 6 -3.78 13.56 -9.92
N VAL A 7 -3.81 12.79 -8.84
CA VAL A 7 -2.60 12.31 -8.16
C VAL A 7 -1.86 11.32 -9.04
N VAL A 8 -2.58 10.37 -9.66
CA VAL A 8 -1.98 9.36 -10.55
C VAL A 8 -1.25 9.99 -11.73
N GLN A 9 -1.78 11.07 -12.31
CA GLN A 9 -1.15 11.79 -13.43
C GLN A 9 0.16 12.49 -13.05
N ASN A 10 0.39 12.75 -11.76
CA ASN A 10 1.59 13.40 -11.25
C ASN A 10 2.61 12.42 -10.67
N LEU A 11 2.31 11.12 -10.65
CA LEU A 11 3.26 10.08 -10.29
C LEU A 11 4.20 9.82 -11.46
N THR A 12 5.51 9.95 -11.25
CA THR A 12 6.51 9.82 -12.32
C THR A 12 7.43 8.62 -12.16
N GLY A 13 7.56 8.07 -10.95
CA GLY A 13 8.42 6.91 -10.72
C GLY A 13 7.78 5.58 -11.11
N GLU A 14 8.61 4.70 -11.66
CA GLU A 14 8.23 3.33 -12.03
C GLU A 14 8.48 2.35 -10.88
N TRP A 15 7.67 1.30 -10.81
CA TRP A 15 7.93 0.17 -9.92
C TRP A 15 9.18 -0.58 -10.37
N ARG A 16 9.97 -1.05 -9.40
CA ARG A 16 11.15 -1.90 -9.62
C ARG A 16 10.81 -3.23 -10.27
N THR A 17 9.64 -3.74 -9.97
CA THR A 17 9.16 -5.03 -10.46
C THR A 17 7.71 -4.86 -10.89
N GLY A 18 7.36 -5.35 -12.08
CA GLY A 18 5.97 -5.37 -12.54
C GLY A 18 5.12 -6.31 -11.69
N LEU A 19 3.81 -6.05 -11.60
CA LEU A 19 2.93 -6.89 -10.77
C LEU A 19 2.86 -8.35 -11.26
N CYS A 20 2.95 -8.57 -12.57
CA CYS A 20 3.03 -9.91 -13.18
C CYS A 20 4.38 -10.59 -12.97
N GLU A 21 5.46 -9.83 -12.78
CA GLU A 21 6.82 -10.34 -12.58
C GLU A 21 7.15 -10.56 -11.11
N ALA A 22 6.39 -9.95 -10.20
CA ALA A 22 6.56 -10.04 -8.76
C ALA A 22 6.66 -11.48 -8.21
N PRO A 23 5.89 -12.48 -8.70
CA PRO A 23 6.05 -13.86 -8.26
C PRO A 23 7.40 -14.48 -8.63
N CYS A 24 7.99 -14.07 -9.75
CA CYS A 24 9.27 -14.59 -10.24
C CYS A 24 10.46 -13.91 -9.58
N GLU A 25 10.39 -12.59 -9.37
CA GLU A 25 11.45 -11.80 -8.75
C GLU A 25 11.51 -11.99 -7.22
N ALA A 26 10.35 -12.13 -6.56
CA ALA A 26 10.26 -12.29 -5.11
C ALA A 26 9.36 -13.48 -4.72
N PRO A 27 9.74 -14.72 -5.08
CA PRO A 27 8.89 -15.91 -4.91
C PRO A 27 8.58 -16.22 -3.44
N LEU A 28 9.53 -15.95 -2.53
CA LEU A 28 9.34 -16.17 -1.10
C LEU A 28 8.33 -15.16 -0.52
N SER A 29 8.42 -13.89 -0.93
CA SER A 29 7.47 -12.85 -0.53
C SER A 29 6.08 -13.14 -1.08
N PHE A 30 5.99 -13.60 -2.33
CA PHE A 30 4.73 -14.03 -2.92
C PHE A 30 4.10 -15.21 -2.16
N LEU A 31 4.87 -16.26 -1.87
CA LEU A 31 4.38 -17.40 -1.10
C LEU A 31 3.94 -16.99 0.31
N TYR A 32 4.67 -16.07 0.94
CA TYR A 32 4.29 -15.55 2.25
C TYR A 32 2.97 -14.78 2.21
N GLY A 33 2.76 -13.95 1.17
CA GLY A 33 1.50 -13.27 0.91
C GLY A 33 0.34 -14.23 0.67
N LEU A 34 0.61 -15.37 0.03
CA LEU A 34 -0.40 -16.40 -0.23
C LEU A 34 -0.81 -17.14 1.05
N CYS A 35 0.14 -17.44 1.94
CA CYS A 35 -0.12 -18.20 3.17
C CYS A 35 -0.63 -17.36 4.34
N CYS A 36 -0.11 -16.14 4.55
CA CYS A 36 -0.58 -15.23 5.58
C CYS A 36 -0.55 -13.76 5.09
N PRO A 37 -1.53 -13.35 4.27
CA PRO A 37 -1.57 -11.99 3.74
C PRO A 37 -1.72 -10.93 4.84
N CYS A 38 -2.45 -11.24 5.92
CA CYS A 38 -2.62 -10.32 7.05
C CYS A 38 -1.30 -10.08 7.80
N CYS A 39 -0.54 -11.15 8.10
CA CYS A 39 0.75 -11.04 8.77
C CYS A 39 1.73 -10.20 7.96
N MET A 40 1.77 -10.44 6.64
CA MET A 40 2.66 -9.73 5.73
C MET A 40 2.27 -8.27 5.59
N ALA A 41 0.97 -7.97 5.42
CA ALA A 41 0.48 -6.61 5.32
C ALA A 41 0.78 -5.78 6.58
N SER A 42 0.62 -6.34 7.77
CA SER A 42 0.97 -5.66 9.03
C SER A 42 2.46 -5.35 9.14
N GLN A 43 3.32 -6.34 8.86
CA GLN A 43 4.77 -6.14 8.93
C GLN A 43 5.24 -5.11 7.91
N GLN A 44 4.71 -5.15 6.69
CA GLN A 44 4.99 -4.15 5.67
C GLN A 44 4.54 -2.76 6.10
N ARG A 45 3.36 -2.62 6.70
CA ARG A 45 2.90 -1.33 7.20
C ARG A 45 3.85 -0.77 8.26
N LEU A 46 4.35 -1.61 9.16
CA LEU A 46 5.34 -1.17 10.16
C LEU A 46 6.61 -0.65 9.50
N LYS A 47 7.17 -1.41 8.55
CA LYS A 47 8.37 -1.00 7.79
C LYS A 47 8.14 0.29 7.00
N ILE A 48 7.01 0.41 6.31
CA ILE A 48 6.66 1.63 5.57
C ILE A 48 6.67 2.84 6.52
N LEU A 49 6.03 2.73 7.69
CA LEU A 49 5.99 3.81 8.67
C LEU A 49 7.37 4.13 9.25
N ASP A 50 8.23 3.13 9.46
CA ASP A 50 9.60 3.34 9.92
C ASP A 50 10.45 4.07 8.86
N VAL A 51 10.22 3.77 7.57
CA VAL A 51 10.92 4.40 6.44
C VAL A 51 10.45 5.84 6.21
N ILE A 52 9.15 6.10 6.24
CA ILE A 52 8.60 7.44 5.97
C ILE A 52 8.55 8.34 7.22
N GLY A 53 8.62 7.76 8.42
CA GLY A 53 8.61 8.48 9.69
C GLY A 53 7.24 9.03 10.12
N GLU A 54 6.15 8.63 9.47
CA GLU A 54 4.78 9.08 9.76
C GLU A 54 4.14 8.31 10.92
N PRO A 55 3.22 8.94 11.69
CA PRO A 55 2.42 8.22 12.67
C PRO A 55 1.47 7.22 12.00
N TYR A 56 1.10 6.16 12.73
CA TYR A 56 0.11 5.22 12.24
C TYR A 56 -1.30 5.85 12.28
N VAL A 57 -1.98 5.79 11.13
CA VAL A 57 -3.41 6.10 11.00
C VAL A 57 -4.08 4.94 10.28
N CYS A 58 -5.26 4.54 10.76
CA CYS A 58 -6.01 3.41 10.24
C CYS A 58 -6.29 3.56 8.74
N CYS A 59 -6.19 2.46 7.99
CA CYS A 59 -6.36 2.41 6.53
C CYS A 59 -5.45 3.38 5.77
N GLY A 60 -4.32 3.81 6.36
CA GLY A 60 -3.41 4.79 5.74
C GLY A 60 -4.02 6.18 5.58
N GLY A 61 -5.04 6.51 6.38
CA GLY A 61 -5.77 7.78 6.29
C GLY A 61 -6.69 7.89 5.06
N MET A 62 -6.93 6.80 4.33
CA MET A 62 -7.86 6.79 3.19
C MET A 62 -9.32 6.98 3.62
N PHE A 63 -9.68 6.44 4.80
CA PHE A 63 -11.01 6.55 5.38
C PHE A 63 -10.91 7.16 6.78
N PRO A 64 -10.86 8.50 6.89
CA PRO A 64 -10.86 9.15 8.19
C PRO A 64 -12.27 9.06 8.81
N CYS A 65 -12.59 7.93 9.43
CA CYS A 65 -13.86 7.70 10.11
C CYS A 65 -13.71 7.88 11.63
N GLY A 66 -14.24 8.99 12.15
CA GLY A 66 -14.25 9.28 13.59
C GLY A 66 -12.85 9.17 14.22
N PRO A 67 -12.68 8.46 15.36
CA PRO A 67 -11.40 8.39 16.05
C PRO A 67 -10.31 7.67 15.24
N LEU A 68 -10.67 6.88 14.22
CA LEU A 68 -9.72 6.16 13.38
C LEU A 68 -8.99 7.08 12.37
N GLY A 69 -9.43 8.34 12.23
CA GLY A 69 -8.74 9.36 11.44
C GLY A 69 -7.60 10.06 12.18
N GLU A 70 -7.48 9.87 13.50
CA GLU A 70 -6.41 10.41 14.32
C GLU A 70 -5.25 9.42 14.44
N PRO A 71 -4.03 9.87 14.76
CA PRO A 71 -2.90 9.00 15.09
C PRO A 71 -3.26 7.98 16.18
N GLN A 72 -3.12 6.69 15.86
CA GLN A 72 -3.40 5.57 16.75
C GLN A 72 -2.11 4.83 17.13
N ASP A 73 -2.21 3.93 18.12
CA ASP A 73 -1.12 3.04 18.49
C ASP A 73 -0.76 2.08 17.34
N ARG A 74 0.53 1.73 17.23
CA ARG A 74 1.03 0.80 16.20
C ARG A 74 0.45 -0.60 16.35
N SER A 75 -0.01 -1.00 17.54
CA SER A 75 -0.66 -2.31 17.76
C SER A 75 -1.94 -2.47 16.93
N CYS A 76 -2.64 -1.37 16.62
CA CYS A 76 -3.86 -1.38 15.83
C CYS A 76 -3.63 -1.82 14.38
N ILE A 77 -2.39 -1.82 13.89
CA ILE A 77 -2.01 -2.35 12.56
C ILE A 77 -2.38 -3.84 12.42
N TRP A 78 -2.20 -4.62 13.48
CA TRP A 78 -2.52 -6.04 13.47
C TRP A 78 -4.03 -6.26 13.46
N ALA A 79 -4.79 -5.42 14.16
CA ALA A 79 -6.25 -5.45 14.13
C ALA A 79 -6.78 -5.06 12.74
N GLU A 80 -6.23 -4.01 12.11
CA GLU A 80 -6.59 -3.61 10.74
C GLU A 80 -6.32 -4.76 9.76
N ALA A 81 -5.14 -5.37 9.81
CA ALA A 81 -4.80 -6.42 8.86
C ALA A 81 -5.59 -7.72 9.07
N CYS A 82 -5.98 -8.05 10.30
CA CYS A 82 -6.84 -9.23 10.56
C CYS A 82 -8.28 -9.00 10.17
N CYS A 83 -8.85 -7.83 10.47
CA CYS A 83 -10.26 -7.55 10.23
C CYS A 83 -10.54 -7.04 8.80
N CYS A 84 -9.56 -6.37 8.19
CA CYS A 84 -9.70 -5.65 6.94
C CYS A 84 -8.46 -5.83 6.04
N THR A 85 -8.03 -7.07 5.82
CA THR A 85 -6.79 -7.37 5.07
C THR A 85 -6.71 -6.65 3.71
N GLY A 86 -7.81 -6.61 2.95
CA GLY A 86 -7.86 -5.92 1.67
C GLY A 86 -7.61 -4.41 1.78
N LEU A 87 -8.16 -3.76 2.83
CA LEU A 87 -7.90 -2.33 3.10
C LEU A 87 -6.47 -2.10 3.58
N ALA A 88 -5.91 -3.02 4.38
CA ALA A 88 -4.53 -2.95 4.83
C ALA A 88 -3.54 -3.00 3.65
N ILE A 89 -3.73 -3.95 2.71
CA ILE A 89 -2.90 -4.09 1.50
C ILE A 89 -3.07 -2.87 0.59
N SER A 90 -4.32 -2.42 0.38
CA SER A 90 -4.60 -1.22 -0.42
C SER A 90 -3.99 0.03 0.21
N GLY A 91 -4.00 0.15 1.54
CA GLY A 91 -3.40 1.25 2.27
C GLY A 91 -1.88 1.24 2.19
N ASN A 92 -1.26 0.06 2.25
CA ASN A 92 0.19 -0.09 2.03
C ASN A 92 0.55 0.41 0.62
N ARG A 93 -0.23 0.00 -0.39
CA ARG A 93 0.00 0.43 -1.79
C ARG A 93 -0.15 1.93 -1.90
N PHE A 94 -1.22 2.48 -1.35
CA PHE A 94 -1.50 3.90 -1.37
C PHE A 94 -0.34 4.72 -0.78
N LEU A 95 0.17 4.33 0.39
CA LEU A 95 1.31 5.00 1.02
C LEU A 95 2.55 4.91 0.14
N ILE A 96 2.87 3.74 -0.40
CA ILE A 96 4.01 3.56 -1.31
C ILE A 96 3.86 4.45 -2.55
N GLN A 97 2.70 4.45 -3.20
CA GLN A 97 2.47 5.24 -4.40
C GLN A 97 2.64 6.73 -4.16
N THR A 98 2.03 7.24 -3.08
CA THR A 98 2.02 8.69 -2.81
C THR A 98 3.31 9.19 -2.16
N ARG A 99 4.02 8.35 -1.39
CA ARG A 99 5.27 8.74 -0.73
C ARG A 99 6.50 8.45 -1.56
N LEU A 100 6.53 7.32 -2.25
CA LEU A 100 7.67 6.91 -3.07
C LEU A 100 7.53 7.31 -4.54
N ASP A 101 6.44 7.96 -4.92
CA ASP A 101 6.15 8.38 -6.30
C ASP A 101 6.12 7.18 -7.25
N ARG A 102 5.16 6.26 -7.07
CA ARG A 102 5.04 5.04 -7.89
C ARG A 102 3.75 4.98 -8.70
N GLN A 103 3.87 5.05 -10.01
CA GLN A 103 2.77 4.99 -10.97
C GLN A 103 2.34 3.54 -11.24
N ASN A 104 1.03 3.28 -11.35
CA ASN A 104 0.52 2.00 -11.87
C ASN A 104 0.73 1.89 -13.38
N THR A 105 1.02 0.67 -13.84
CA THR A 105 0.92 0.34 -15.26
C THR A 105 -0.53 0.06 -15.66
N ALA A 106 -0.84 0.09 -16.96
CA ALA A 106 -2.17 -0.27 -17.46
C ALA A 106 -2.57 -1.72 -17.11
N CYS A 107 -1.57 -2.62 -16.99
CA CYS A 107 -1.79 -3.99 -16.55
C CYS A 107 -2.18 -4.04 -15.06
N ASP A 108 -1.51 -3.25 -14.21
CA ASP A 108 -1.84 -3.14 -12.79
C ASP A 108 -3.27 -2.62 -12.61
N ASP A 109 -3.65 -1.58 -13.37
CA ASP A 109 -5.00 -1.02 -13.29
C ASP A 109 -6.05 -2.05 -13.71
N CYS A 110 -5.81 -2.81 -14.78
CA CYS A 110 -6.71 -3.89 -15.20
C CYS A 110 -6.91 -4.94 -14.09
N LEU A 111 -5.82 -5.41 -13.47
CA LEU A 111 -5.87 -6.40 -12.40
C LEU A 111 -6.55 -5.85 -11.13
N LEU A 112 -6.29 -4.59 -10.77
CA LEU A 112 -6.93 -3.92 -9.64
C LEU A 112 -8.43 -3.70 -9.88
N TRP A 113 -8.84 -3.34 -11.10
CA TRP A 113 -10.25 -3.24 -11.46
C TRP A 113 -10.93 -4.60 -11.45
N ALA A 114 -10.30 -5.63 -12.00
CA ALA A 114 -10.84 -6.99 -12.02
C ALA A 114 -11.07 -7.54 -10.61
N THR A 115 -10.09 -7.37 -9.71
CA THR A 115 -10.20 -7.82 -8.31
C THR A 115 -11.20 -7.02 -7.48
N CYS A 116 -11.45 -5.77 -7.85
CA CYS A 116 -12.48 -4.94 -7.24
C CYS A 116 -13.88 -5.34 -7.73
N LEU A 117 -14.08 -5.50 -9.03
CA LEU A 117 -15.40 -5.72 -9.64
C LEU A 117 -15.90 -7.16 -9.51
N ALA A 118 -15.03 -8.17 -9.59
CA ALA A 118 -15.45 -9.56 -9.61
C ALA A 118 -16.29 -9.99 -8.38
N PRO A 119 -15.92 -9.65 -7.13
CA PRO A 119 -16.75 -9.97 -5.96
C PRO A 119 -18.09 -9.22 -5.95
N TYR A 120 -18.13 -7.98 -6.44
CA TYR A 120 -19.39 -7.24 -6.54
C TYR A 120 -20.34 -7.88 -7.54
N VAL A 121 -19.83 -8.41 -8.65
CA VAL A 121 -20.65 -9.13 -9.64
C VAL A 121 -21.26 -10.39 -9.02
N VAL A 122 -20.46 -11.19 -8.31
CA VAL A 122 -20.96 -12.38 -7.59
C VAL A 122 -22.07 -11.99 -6.60
N CYS A 123 -21.79 -11.01 -5.74
CA CYS A 123 -22.75 -10.53 -4.74
C CYS A 123 -24.06 -10.00 -5.37
N LEU A 124 -23.97 -9.27 -6.49
CA LEU A 124 -25.15 -8.79 -7.22
C LEU A 124 -25.95 -9.94 -7.85
N CYS A 125 -25.28 -10.97 -8.38
CA CYS A 125 -25.93 -12.16 -8.92
C CYS A 125 -26.70 -12.91 -7.83
N GLU A 126 -26.09 -13.14 -6.67
CA GLU A 126 -26.76 -13.75 -5.52
C GLU A 126 -27.96 -12.92 -5.05
N CYS A 127 -27.81 -11.60 -4.94
CA CYS A 127 -28.90 -10.70 -4.57
C CYS A 127 -30.05 -10.68 -5.59
N ALA A 128 -29.76 -10.93 -6.87
CA ALA A 128 -30.73 -11.05 -7.94
C ALA A 128 -31.41 -12.44 -8.01
N GLY A 129 -31.03 -13.38 -7.13
CA GLY A 129 -31.54 -14.74 -7.11
C GLY A 129 -30.96 -15.64 -8.20
N VAL A 130 -29.83 -15.26 -8.79
CA VAL A 130 -29.05 -16.12 -9.69
C VAL A 130 -28.15 -16.99 -8.83
N ASP A 131 -28.34 -18.30 -8.90
CA ASP A 131 -27.51 -19.27 -8.18
C ASP A 131 -26.10 -19.29 -8.82
N VAL A 132 -25.11 -18.76 -8.11
CA VAL A 132 -23.72 -18.74 -8.58
C VAL A 132 -23.05 -20.04 -8.15
N PRO A 133 -22.47 -20.82 -9.07
CA PRO A 133 -21.75 -22.03 -8.70
C PRO A 133 -20.56 -21.72 -7.78
N ASN A 134 -20.37 -22.54 -6.74
CA ASN A 134 -19.25 -22.42 -5.79
C ASN A 134 -17.88 -22.41 -6.51
N GLU A 135 -17.76 -23.04 -7.67
CA GLU A 135 -16.53 -23.03 -8.48
C GLU A 135 -16.16 -21.62 -8.94
N ILE A 136 -17.15 -20.79 -9.29
CA ILE A 136 -16.94 -19.41 -9.70
C ILE A 136 -16.47 -18.57 -8.51
N GLU A 137 -17.12 -18.72 -7.36
CA GLU A 137 -16.72 -18.03 -6.12
C GLU A 137 -15.29 -18.38 -5.72
N ASN A 138 -14.96 -19.68 -5.70
CA ASN A 138 -13.60 -20.15 -5.44
C ASN A 138 -12.59 -19.58 -6.46
N CYS A 139 -12.95 -19.46 -7.74
CA CYS A 139 -12.08 -18.84 -8.74
C CYS A 139 -11.85 -17.35 -8.47
N VAL A 140 -12.88 -16.62 -8.04
CA VAL A 140 -12.76 -15.21 -7.65
C VAL A 140 -11.86 -15.07 -6.43
N ASP A 141 -12.03 -15.91 -5.41
CA ASP A 141 -11.19 -15.91 -4.21
C ASP A 141 -9.72 -16.23 -4.54
N CYS A 142 -9.49 -17.25 -5.37
CA CYS A 142 -8.15 -17.60 -5.86
C CYS A 142 -7.51 -16.45 -6.64
N MET A 143 -8.27 -15.77 -7.49
CA MET A 143 -7.79 -14.60 -8.22
C MET A 143 -7.43 -13.46 -7.25
N GLN A 144 -8.30 -13.18 -6.27
CA GLN A 144 -8.07 -12.11 -5.30
C GLN A 144 -6.82 -12.36 -4.46
N ILE A 145 -6.67 -13.55 -3.90
CA ILE A 145 -5.51 -13.86 -3.06
C ILE A 145 -4.21 -13.87 -3.88
N THR A 146 -4.26 -14.33 -5.13
CA THR A 146 -3.10 -14.32 -6.03
C THR A 146 -2.65 -12.90 -6.33
N VAL A 147 -3.56 -12.02 -6.75
CA VAL A 147 -3.24 -10.62 -7.05
C VAL A 147 -2.80 -9.87 -5.79
N ALA A 148 -3.46 -10.10 -4.65
CA ALA A 148 -3.05 -9.52 -3.37
C ALA A 148 -1.63 -9.95 -2.99
N SER A 149 -1.27 -11.21 -3.23
CA SER A 149 0.08 -11.73 -2.99
C SER A 149 1.11 -11.12 -3.94
N CYS A 150 0.77 -10.92 -5.21
CA CYS A 150 1.62 -10.18 -6.15
C CYS A 150 1.84 -8.73 -5.68
N MET A 151 0.79 -8.06 -5.21
CA MET A 151 0.89 -6.69 -4.68
C MET A 151 1.81 -6.64 -3.46
N LEU A 152 1.62 -7.55 -2.51
CA LEU A 152 2.46 -7.67 -1.33
C LEU A 152 3.92 -7.93 -1.70
N ALA A 153 4.19 -8.81 -2.66
CA ALA A 153 5.55 -9.09 -3.14
C ALA A 153 6.19 -7.85 -3.79
N GLN A 154 5.48 -7.17 -4.70
CA GLN A 154 5.91 -5.93 -5.34
C GLN A 154 6.22 -4.84 -4.30
N GLN A 155 5.34 -4.66 -3.31
CA GLN A 155 5.53 -3.73 -2.20
C GLN A 155 6.76 -4.07 -1.37
N GLN A 156 7.03 -5.36 -1.12
CA GLN A 156 8.20 -5.78 -0.34
C GLN A 156 9.50 -5.38 -1.03
N VAL A 157 9.59 -5.60 -2.34
CA VAL A 157 10.78 -5.24 -3.13
C VAL A 157 11.04 -3.74 -3.07
N GLU A 158 10.00 -2.91 -3.15
CA GLU A 158 10.13 -1.46 -3.02
C GLU A 158 10.57 -1.05 -1.61
N ILE A 159 9.94 -1.59 -0.57
CA ILE A 159 10.30 -1.30 0.82
C ILE A 159 11.78 -1.65 1.06
N ASP A 160 12.20 -2.85 0.67
CA ASP A 160 13.59 -3.31 0.85
C ASP A 160 14.58 -2.45 0.05
N TYR A 161 14.18 -1.94 -1.12
CA TYR A 161 15.00 -1.01 -1.91
C TYR A 161 15.18 0.31 -1.17
N VAL A 162 14.10 0.90 -0.64
CA VAL A 162 14.14 2.20 0.06
C VAL A 162 14.83 2.08 1.42
N GLU A 163 14.66 0.97 2.14
CA GLU A 163 15.41 0.70 3.37
C GLU A 163 16.93 0.71 3.13
N LYS A 164 17.39 0.25 1.96
CA LYS A 164 18.82 0.21 1.60
C LYS A 164 19.37 1.54 1.08
N HIS A 165 18.57 2.28 0.31
CA HIS A 165 19.03 3.49 -0.39
C HIS A 165 18.64 4.79 0.31
N GLY A 166 17.79 4.71 1.34
CA GLY A 166 17.22 5.85 2.03
C GLY A 166 15.98 6.41 1.33
N PHE A 167 15.09 6.99 2.14
CA PHE A 167 13.91 7.68 1.66
C PHE A 167 14.27 9.14 1.34
N MET A 168 13.97 9.61 0.12
CA MET A 168 14.30 10.98 -0.31
C MET A 168 13.17 11.99 -0.06
N GLY A 169 12.12 11.59 0.64
CA GLY A 169 10.93 12.40 0.84
C GLY A 169 9.91 12.24 -0.30
N ALA A 170 8.67 12.62 -0.01
CA ALA A 170 7.58 12.56 -0.98
C ALA A 170 7.59 13.77 -1.93
N SER A 171 7.18 13.57 -3.19
CA SER A 171 7.13 14.62 -4.21
C SER A 171 6.20 15.78 -3.78
N PRO A 172 6.67 17.04 -3.71
CA PRO A 172 5.84 18.16 -3.29
C PRO A 172 4.58 18.37 -4.13
N ALA A 173 4.66 18.05 -5.44
CA ALA A 173 3.52 18.12 -6.35
C ALA A 173 2.44 17.10 -5.98
N VAL A 174 2.85 15.87 -5.62
CA VAL A 174 1.94 14.82 -5.16
C VAL A 174 1.30 15.20 -3.82
N ILE A 175 2.10 15.69 -2.86
CA ILE A 175 1.62 16.11 -1.53
C ILE A 175 0.51 17.16 -1.65
N ALA A 176 0.70 18.17 -2.50
CA ALA A 176 -0.26 19.26 -2.68
C ALA A 176 -1.64 18.77 -3.17
N MET A 177 -1.70 17.63 -3.85
CA MET A 177 -2.94 17.03 -4.37
C MET A 177 -3.56 16.00 -3.42
N LEU A 178 -2.89 15.63 -2.33
CA LEU A 178 -3.44 14.71 -1.34
C LEU A 178 -4.55 15.38 -0.52
N PRO A 179 -5.49 14.61 0.04
CA PRO A 179 -6.47 15.13 0.98
C PRO A 179 -5.81 15.82 2.21
N PRO A 180 -6.46 16.83 2.82
CA PRO A 180 -5.87 17.60 3.93
C PRO A 180 -5.37 16.74 5.10
N MET A 181 -6.09 15.68 5.45
CA MET A 181 -5.67 14.74 6.52
C MET A 181 -4.35 14.03 6.19
N GLN A 182 -4.11 13.70 4.92
CA GLN A 182 -2.85 13.07 4.52
C GLN A 182 -1.71 14.06 4.43
N GLN A 183 -1.99 15.31 4.07
CA GLN A 183 -1.00 16.40 4.19
C GLN A 183 -0.61 16.61 5.65
N GLN A 184 -1.56 16.54 6.58
CA GLN A 184 -1.30 16.63 8.02
C GLN A 184 -0.47 15.45 8.54
N MET A 185 -0.74 14.22 8.09
CA MET A 185 0.08 13.05 8.43
C MET A 185 1.56 13.25 8.03
N ILE A 186 1.81 13.77 6.82
CA ILE A 186 3.16 14.11 6.36
C ILE A 186 3.77 15.23 7.22
N GLY A 187 2.98 16.26 7.55
CA GLY A 187 3.43 17.36 8.41
C GLY A 187 3.77 16.93 9.85
N GLN A 188 3.21 15.82 10.31
CA GLN A 188 3.49 15.20 11.61
C GLN A 188 4.61 14.13 11.53
N ALA A 189 5.16 13.87 10.35
CA ALA A 189 6.27 12.94 10.20
C ALA A 189 7.46 13.43 11.04
N LYS A 190 8.11 12.50 11.75
CA LYS A 190 9.35 12.82 12.47
C LYS A 190 10.39 13.30 11.43
N PRO A 191 11.11 14.39 11.68
CA PRO A 191 12.23 14.76 10.81
C PRO A 191 13.21 13.59 10.80
N MET A 192 13.43 12.98 9.62
CA MET A 192 14.51 12.01 9.45
C MET A 192 15.80 12.68 9.93
N GLY A 193 16.51 12.01 10.84
CA GLY A 193 17.74 12.53 11.41
C GLY A 193 18.69 12.97 10.30
N ALA A 194 18.99 14.27 10.26
CA ALA A 194 20.20 14.77 9.65
C ALA A 194 21.37 14.10 10.36
N GLY A 195 21.94 13.06 9.74
CA GLY A 195 22.84 12.20 10.47
C GLY A 195 23.64 11.22 9.62
N VAL A 196 24.28 11.68 8.54
CA VAL A 196 25.70 11.38 8.23
C VAL A 196 26.21 12.48 7.29
N GLY A 197 27.23 13.24 7.72
CA GLY A 197 28.15 13.93 6.81
C GLY A 197 28.13 15.47 6.74
N ALA A 198 28.43 16.15 7.85
CA ALA A 198 29.16 17.44 7.83
C ALA A 198 29.75 17.75 9.21
N GLY A 199 30.55 16.80 9.73
CA GLY A 199 31.44 17.07 10.86
C GLY A 199 32.75 17.65 10.34
N GLY A 200 33.07 18.88 10.73
CA GLY A 200 34.43 19.42 10.69
C GLY A 200 34.58 20.69 9.86
N GLY A 201 34.33 21.85 10.46
CA GLY A 201 34.58 23.14 9.81
C GLY A 201 34.28 24.39 10.65
N ALA A 202 34.48 24.35 11.97
CA ALA A 202 34.73 25.55 12.78
C ALA A 202 36.22 25.45 13.18
N GLY A 203 37.10 26.38 12.82
CA GLY A 203 37.06 27.80 13.18
C GLY A 203 38.11 28.00 14.28
N GLY A 204 39.28 28.51 13.90
CA GLY A 204 40.44 28.78 14.77
C GLY A 204 41.66 29.17 13.94
#